data_AF-A0A1V5D0A8-F1
#
_entry.id   AF-A0A1V5D0A8-F1
#
_cell.length_a   1.000
_cell.length_b   1.000
_cell.length_c   1.000
_cell.angle_alpha   90.00
_cell.angle_beta   90.00
_cell.angle_gamma   90.00
#
_symmetry.space_group_name_H-M   'P 1'
#
loop_
_entity.id
_entity.type
_entity.pdbx_description
1 polymer ?
#
loop_
_entity_poly.entity_id
_entity_poly.type
_entity_poly.pdbx_seq_one_letter_code
_entity_poly.pdbx_strand_id
1 'polypeptide(L)'
;MEYEYTIKMYSMQHLEERGIVIDPEKNIVYACRPDGACEIRDVGVEQTGNLSLLFNEMGKEGWELVQLLFRPSGVVSFWKRVLKQDY
;
A
#
# COMPACT_ATOMS: atom_id res chain seq x y z
N MET A 1 18.13 -15.88 6.77
CA MET A 1 17.06 -15.13 7.46
C MET A 1 15.74 -15.64 6.92
N GLU A 2 14.88 -16.14 7.79
CA GLU A 2 13.54 -16.58 7.40
C GLU A 2 12.54 -15.44 7.61
N TYR A 3 11.56 -15.34 6.71
CA TYR A 3 10.55 -14.31 6.74
C TYR A 3 9.17 -14.94 6.72
N GLU A 4 8.26 -14.39 7.51
CA GLU A 4 6.84 -14.61 7.34
C GLU A 4 6.23 -13.47 6.53
N TYR A 5 5.17 -13.80 5.79
CA TYR A 5 4.48 -12.87 4.90
C TYR A 5 2.99 -12.85 5.20
N THR A 6 2.37 -11.68 5.07
CA THR A 6 0.91 -11.54 5.15
C THR A 6 0.38 -10.54 4.14
N ILE A 7 -0.89 -10.69 3.79
CA ILE A 7 -1.61 -9.84 2.85
C ILE A 7 -2.80 -9.23 3.59
N LYS A 8 -2.95 -7.92 3.51
CA LYS A 8 -4.11 -7.21 4.06
C LYS A 8 -4.86 -6.53 2.93
N MET A 9 -6.17 -6.75 2.91
CA MET A 9 -7.10 -6.15 1.96
C MET A 9 -8.03 -5.22 2.72
N TYR A 10 -8.10 -3.97 2.30
CA TYR A 10 -8.96 -2.96 2.88
C TYR A 10 -9.95 -2.52 1.80
N SER A 11 -11.24 -2.78 2.01
CA SER A 11 -12.28 -2.28 1.09
C SER A 11 -12.40 -0.77 1.20
N MET A 12 -12.94 -0.12 0.17
CA MET A 12 -13.22 1.32 0.21
C MET A 12 -14.10 1.70 1.42
N GLN A 13 -15.15 0.92 1.68
CA GLN A 13 -16.04 1.15 2.83
C GLN A 13 -15.28 1.14 4.16
N HIS A 14 -14.38 0.18 4.37
CA HIS A 14 -13.59 0.10 5.60
C HIS A 14 -12.67 1.33 5.77
N LEU A 15 -12.10 1.81 4.67
CA LEU A 15 -11.21 2.98 4.70
C LEU A 15 -12.00 4.25 5.01
N GLU A 16 -13.18 4.42 4.42
CA GLU A 16 -14.10 5.53 4.71
C GLU A 16 -14.55 5.53 6.18
N GLU A 17 -14.90 4.37 6.74
CA GLU A 17 -15.25 4.22 8.16
C GLU A 17 -14.11 4.64 9.11
N ARG A 18 -12.85 4.49 8.67
CA ARG A 18 -11.67 4.95 9.39
C ARG A 18 -11.28 6.41 9.09
N GLY A 19 -12.08 7.13 8.31
CA GLY A 19 -11.80 8.51 7.89
C GLY A 19 -10.65 8.64 6.90
N ILE A 20 -10.26 7.55 6.24
CA ILE A 20 -9.20 7.51 5.23
C ILE A 20 -9.84 7.74 3.87
N VAL A 21 -9.55 8.89 3.26
CA VAL A 21 -10.03 9.23 1.91
C VAL A 21 -8.99 8.83 0.87
N ILE A 22 -9.39 7.96 -0.05
CA ILE A 22 -8.61 7.51 -1.21
C ILE A 22 -9.39 7.88 -2.45
N ASP A 23 -8.76 8.63 -3.34
CA ASP A 23 -9.29 8.94 -4.67
C ASP A 23 -8.66 7.96 -5.68
N PRO A 24 -9.40 6.95 -6.17
CA PRO A 24 -8.87 5.95 -7.08
C PRO A 24 -8.47 6.52 -8.45
N GLU A 25 -9.05 7.65 -8.87
CA GLU A 25 -8.74 8.30 -10.16
C GLU A 25 -7.44 9.10 -10.08
N LYS A 26 -7.15 9.70 -8.91
CA LYS A 26 -5.87 10.39 -8.65
C LYS A 26 -4.67 9.47 -8.45
N ASN A 27 -4.88 8.16 -8.39
CA ASN A 27 -3.79 7.17 -8.28
C ASN A 27 -3.15 6.81 -9.62
N ILE A 28 -3.75 7.24 -10.74
CA ILE A 28 -3.23 6.98 -12.08
C ILE A 28 -2.21 8.07 -12.43
N VAL A 29 -0.92 7.78 -12.29
CA VAL A 29 0.14 8.64 -12.84
C VAL A 29 0.51 8.11 -14.22
N TYR A 30 0.24 8.88 -15.26
CA TYR A 30 0.80 8.62 -16.58
C TYR A 30 2.24 9.14 -16.63
N ALA A 31 3.20 8.21 -16.59
CA ALA A 31 4.60 8.54 -16.82
C ALA A 31 4.91 8.34 -18.31
N CYS A 32 5.02 9.44 -19.05
CA CYS A 32 5.39 9.41 -20.46
C CYS A 32 6.88 9.68 -20.62
N ARG A 33 7.55 8.78 -21.33
CA ARG A 33 8.95 8.91 -21.73
C ARG A 33 9.06 9.88 -22.92
N PRO A 34 10.24 10.51 -23.13
CA PRO A 34 10.47 11.41 -24.26
C PRO A 34 10.28 10.77 -25.64
N ASP A 35 10.37 9.44 -25.74
CA ASP A 35 10.13 8.66 -26.96
C ASP A 35 8.63 8.43 -27.26
N GLY A 36 7.73 8.98 -26.44
CA GLY A 36 6.29 8.87 -26.61
C GLY A 36 5.67 7.62 -25.99
N ALA A 37 6.46 6.74 -25.37
CA ALA A 37 5.93 5.61 -24.61
C ALA A 37 5.37 6.09 -23.26
N CYS A 38 4.11 5.81 -22.99
CA CYS A 38 3.48 6.11 -21.69
C CYS A 38 3.21 4.83 -20.90
N GLU A 39 3.52 4.87 -19.61
CA GLU A 39 3.24 3.80 -18.65
C GLU A 39 2.31 4.33 -17.55
N ILE A 40 1.36 3.50 -17.13
CA ILE A 40 0.49 3.78 -15.99
C ILE A 40 1.23 3.36 -14.72
N ARG A 41 1.44 4.29 -13.80
CA ARG A 41 2.04 4.06 -12.48
C ARG A 41 0.99 4.34 -11.40
N ASP A 42 0.63 3.32 -10.62
CA ASP A 42 -0.41 3.35 -9.58
C ASP A 42 0.05 3.99 -8.24
N VAL A 43 0.92 4.99 -8.24
CA VAL A 43 1.50 5.50 -6.98
C VAL A 43 1.30 7.00 -6.83
N GLY A 44 0.12 7.38 -6.35
CA GLY A 44 -0.11 8.70 -5.76
C GLY A 44 0.58 8.79 -4.40
N VAL A 45 1.81 9.34 -4.36
CA VAL A 45 2.58 9.58 -3.11
C VAL A 45 1.75 10.40 -2.09
N GLU A 46 0.85 11.27 -2.57
CA GLU A 46 -0.05 12.05 -1.71
C GLU A 46 -1.02 11.18 -0.89
N GLN A 47 -1.42 10.00 -1.38
CA GLN A 47 -2.36 9.12 -0.67
C GLN A 47 -1.68 8.23 0.37
N THR A 48 -0.36 8.05 0.27
CA THR A 48 0.40 7.30 1.29
C THR A 48 0.37 8.01 2.65
N GLY A 49 0.22 9.35 2.65
CA GLY A 49 0.03 10.12 3.88
C GLY A 49 -1.24 9.75 4.64
N ASN A 50 -2.37 9.59 3.93
CA ASN A 50 -3.65 9.20 4.54
C ASN A 50 -3.63 7.77 5.07
N LEU A 51 -2.84 6.89 4.44
CA LEU A 51 -2.67 5.50 4.85
C LEU A 51 -1.59 5.30 5.92
N SER A 52 -0.81 6.33 6.24
CA SER A 52 0.31 6.23 7.19
C SER A 52 -0.12 5.72 8.56
N LEU A 53 -1.26 6.17 9.08
CA LEU A 53 -1.81 5.69 10.35
C LEU A 53 -2.10 4.19 10.31
N LEU A 54 -2.75 3.72 9.24
CA LEU A 54 -3.07 2.30 9.03
C LEU A 54 -1.80 1.44 8.93
N PHE A 55 -0.79 1.91 8.20
CA PHE A 55 0.45 1.18 8.01
C PHE A 55 1.35 1.19 9.24
N ASN A 56 1.31 2.26 10.03
CA ASN A 56 2.06 2.35 11.28
C ASN A 56 1.51 1.39 12.36
N GLU A 57 0.24 0.97 12.30
CA GLU A 57 -0.28 -0.11 13.16
C GLU A 57 0.48 -1.41 12.91
N MET A 58 0.60 -1.82 11.64
CA MET A 58 1.39 -3.00 11.22
C MET A 58 2.88 -2.84 11.54
N GLY A 59 3.44 -1.64 11.28
CA GLY A 59 4.84 -1.33 11.57
C GLY A 59 5.21 -1.49 13.05
N LYS A 60 4.30 -1.12 13.97
CA LYS A 60 4.50 -1.32 15.42
C LYS A 60 4.61 -2.79 15.82
N GLU A 61 3.99 -3.68 15.06
CA GLU A 61 4.08 -5.14 15.25
C GLU A 61 5.34 -5.75 14.59
N GLY A 62 6.19 -4.93 13.98
CA GLY A 62 7.43 -5.34 13.33
C GLY A 62 7.26 -5.76 11.87
N TRP A 63 6.11 -5.49 11.25
CA TRP A 63 5.90 -5.75 9.83
C TRP A 63 6.50 -4.64 8.96
N GLU A 64 7.14 -5.03 7.87
CA GLU A 64 7.66 -4.16 6.82
C GLU A 64 6.74 -4.22 5.60
N LEU A 65 6.31 -3.06 5.10
CA LEU A 65 5.51 -2.96 3.88
C LEU A 65 6.40 -3.23 2.67
N VAL A 66 6.08 -4.27 1.91
CA VAL A 66 6.83 -4.69 0.72
C VAL A 66 6.24 -4.09 -0.55
N GLN A 67 4.92 -4.11 -0.67
CA GLN A 67 4.22 -3.63 -1.84
C GLN A 67 2.81 -3.14 -1.49
N LEU A 68 2.38 -2.12 -2.19
CA LEU A 68 1.04 -1.55 -2.10
C LEU A 68 0.40 -1.53 -3.49
N LEU A 69 -0.85 -1.98 -3.58
CA LEU A 69 -1.65 -1.94 -4.79
C LEU A 69 -2.96 -1.23 -4.51
N PHE A 70 -3.31 -0.28 -5.37
CA PHE A 70 -4.59 0.41 -5.35
C PHE A 70 -5.51 -0.20 -6.39
N ARG A 71 -6.77 -0.43 -6.04
CA ARG A 71 -7.82 -0.90 -6.93
C ARG A 71 -9.08 -0.06 -6.70
N PRO A 72 -9.99 0.03 -7.68
CA PRO A 72 -11.28 0.71 -7.46
C PRO A 72 -12.08 0.17 -6.28
N SER A 73 -11.90 -1.12 -5.95
CA SER A 73 -12.57 -1.78 -4.82
C SER A 73 -11.87 -1.58 -3.47
N GLY A 74 -10.66 -1.01 -3.44
CA GLY A 74 -9.89 -0.82 -2.21
C GLY A 74 -8.39 -1.00 -2.37
N VAL A 75 -7.71 -1.28 -1.27
CA VAL A 75 -6.25 -1.34 -1.18
C VAL A 75 -5.79 -2.74 -0.78
N VAL A 76 -4.74 -3.23 -1.44
CA VAL A 76 -4.07 -4.48 -1.08
C VAL A 76 -2.63 -4.16 -0.68
N SER A 77 -2.21 -4.63 0.48
CA SER A 77 -0.87 -4.42 1.02
C SER A 77 -0.20 -5.74 1.36
N PHE A 78 1.06 -5.87 0.96
CA PHE A 78 1.91 -7.04 1.17
C PHE A 78 2.97 -6.72 2.21
N TRP A 79 3.10 -7.60 3.19
CA TRP A 79 3.94 -7.39 4.35
C TRP A 79 4.89 -8.55 4.54
N LYS A 80 6.06 -8.25 5.09
CA LYS A 80 7.00 -9.26 5.58
C LYS A 80 7.46 -8.93 6.99
N ARG A 81 7.81 -9.93 7.78
CA ARG A 81 8.47 -9.76 9.08
C ARG A 81 9.53 -10.84 9.24
N VAL A 82 10.65 -10.50 9.87
CA VAL A 82 11.70 -11.47 10.18
C VAL A 82 11.17 -12.45 11.23
N LEU A 83 11.25 -13.75 10.95
CA LEU A 83 11.03 -14.77 11.96
C LEU A 83 12.21 -14.70 12.94
N LYS A 84 11.95 -14.36 14.20
CA LYS A 84 12.98 -14.46 15.24
C LYS A 84 13.41 -15.92 15.30
N GLN A 85 14.69 -16.18 15.01
CA GLN A 85 15.33 -17.40 15.46
C GLN A 85 15.52 -17.23 16.96
N ASP A 86 14.66 -17.86 17.75
CA ASP A 86 14.93 -18.07 19.17
C ASP A 86 16.26 -18.84 19.26
N TYR A 87 17.28 -18.20 19.85
CA TYR A 87 18.61 -18.74 20.07
C TYR A 87 18.77 -19.14 21.53
#